data_AF-A0A963SPR7-F1
#
_entry.id   AF-A0A963SPR7-F1
#
_cell.length_a   1.000
_cell.length_b   1.000
_cell.length_c   1.000
_cell.angle_alpha   90.00
_cell.angle_beta   90.00
_cell.angle_gamma   90.00
#
_symmetry.space_group_name_H-M   'P 1'
#
loop_
_entity.id
_entity.type
_entity.pdbx_description
1 polymer ?
#
loop_
_entity_poly.entity_id
_entity_poly.type
_entity_poly.pdbx_seq_one_letter_code
_entity_poly.pdbx_strand_id
1 'polypeptide(L)' 'REHSLAKVPYMLVVGMREAEEGTVALRTLGEQQQRVLPLDEAIALLKDAATPPDLK' A
#
# COMPACT_ATOMS: atom_id res chain seq x y z
N ARG A 1 -13.70 14.96 -0.86
CA ARG A 1 -14.58 13.81 -1.10
C ARG A 1 -14.33 13.37 -2.55
N GLU A 2 -13.32 12.55 -2.78
CA GLU A 2 -12.94 12.07 -4.14
C GLU A 2 -12.13 10.75 -4.11
N HIS A 3 -11.59 10.34 -2.96
CA HIS A 3 -10.83 9.07 -2.84
C HIS A 3 -11.68 7.80 -2.70
N SER A 4 -13.00 7.91 -2.57
CA SER A 4 -13.89 6.74 -2.38
C SER A 4 -14.37 6.11 -3.69
N LEU A 5 -14.13 6.72 -4.86
CA LEU A 5 -14.70 6.26 -6.14
C LEU A 5 -13.82 5.23 -6.87
N ALA A 6 -12.54 5.12 -6.52
CA ALA A 6 -11.56 4.31 -7.26
C ALA A 6 -11.32 2.90 -6.67
N LYS A 7 -12.05 2.47 -5.62
CA LYS A 7 -11.83 1.19 -4.92
C LYS A 7 -10.36 0.88 -4.62
N VAL A 8 -9.52 1.91 -4.43
CA VAL A 8 -8.08 1.72 -4.21
C VAL A 8 -7.90 1.06 -2.84
N PRO A 9 -7.50 -0.22 -2.79
CA PRO A 9 -7.52 -0.98 -1.55
C PRO A 9 -6.35 -0.62 -0.64
N TYR A 10 -5.27 -0.04 -1.18
CA TYR A 10 -4.03 0.25 -0.44
C TYR A 10 -3.56 1.69 -0.67
N MET A 11 -3.21 2.37 0.41
CA MET A 11 -2.61 3.69 0.43
C MET A 11 -1.19 3.58 1.01
N LEU A 12 -0.20 4.05 0.25
CA LEU A 12 1.20 4.08 0.67
C LEU A 12 1.53 5.46 1.20
N VAL A 13 2.09 5.51 2.41
CA VAL A 13 2.58 6.73 3.04
C VAL A 13 4.09 6.57 3.24
N VAL A 14 4.86 7.44 2.60
CA VAL A 14 6.32 7.49 2.73
C VAL A 14 6.68 8.86 3.28
N GLY A 15 7.03 8.92 4.55
CA GLY A 15 7.62 10.10 5.18
C GLY A 15 9.12 10.24 4.91
N MET A 16 9.70 11.33 5.43
CA MET A 16 11.14 11.60 5.33
C MET A 16 11.97 10.51 6.02
N ARG A 17 11.53 10.05 7.20
CA ARG A 17 12.18 8.96 7.94
C ARG A 17 12.06 7.63 7.21
N GLU A 18 10.88 7.29 6.74
CA GLU A 18 10.66 6.07 5.95
C GLU A 18 11.52 6.03 4.67
N ALA A 19 11.71 7.17 4.01
CA ALA A 19 12.60 7.28 2.86
C ALA A 19 14.08 7.05 3.21
N GLU A 20 14.54 7.47 4.39
CA GLU A 20 15.90 7.21 4.87
C GLU A 20 16.10 5.76 5.31
N GLU A 21 15.08 5.13 5.89
CA GLU A 21 15.12 3.74 6.36
C GLU A 21 14.78 2.71 5.26
N GLY A 22 14.28 3.16 4.10
CA GLY A 22 13.83 2.28 3.01
C GLY A 22 12.54 1.53 3.32
N THR A 23 11.69 2.10 4.17
CA THR A 23 10.41 1.53 4.58
C THR A 23 9.24 2.32 4.02
N VAL A 24 8.04 1.78 4.15
CA VAL A 24 6.79 2.42 3.71
C VAL A 24 5.64 1.96 4.59
N ALA A 25 4.75 2.90 4.93
CA ALA A 25 3.53 2.61 5.67
C ALA A 25 2.37 2.31 4.70
N LEU A 26 1.91 1.06 4.70
CA LEU A 26 0.75 0.60 3.94
C LEU A 26 -0.52 0.75 4.79
N ARG A 27 -1.57 1.36 4.24
CA ARG A 27 -2.89 1.51 4.87
C ARG A 27 -3.96 0.93 3.96
N THR A 28 -4.74 -0.01 4.46
CA THR A 28 -5.82 -0.64 3.69
C THR A 28 -7.14 0.10 3.87
N LEU A 29 -7.89 0.31 2.78
CA LEU A 29 -9.20 0.94 2.84
C LEU A 29 -10.17 0.08 3.68
N GLY A 30 -10.61 0.58 4.83
CA GLY A 30 -11.53 -0.12 5.74
C GLY A 30 -10.85 -0.79 6.95
N GLU A 31 -9.52 -0.87 6.97
CA GLU A 31 -8.75 -1.33 8.13
C GLU A 31 -8.09 -0.13 8.82
N GLN A 32 -8.20 -0.02 10.14
CA GLN A 32 -7.57 1.08 10.89
C GLN A 32 -6.06 0.88 11.08
N GLN A 33 -5.57 -0.34 10.80
CA GLN A 33 -4.18 -0.71 11.06
C GLN A 33 -3.31 -0.29 9.87
N GLN A 34 -2.34 0.58 10.14
CA GLN A 34 -1.24 0.84 9.23
C GLN A 34 -0.11 -0.12 9.55
N ARG A 35 0.51 -0.69 8.52
CA ARG A 35 1.66 -1.59 8.66
C ARG A 35 2.86 -0.91 8.02
N VAL A 36 3.98 -0.86 8.72
CA VAL A 36 5.24 -0.38 8.16
C VAL A 36 6.04 -1.59 7.72
N LEU A 37 6.41 -1.61 6.44
CA LEU A 37 7.14 -2.70 5.82
C LEU A 37 8.27 -2.14 4.95
N PRO A 38 9.30 -2.95 4.63
CA PRO A 38 10.32 -2.56 3.68
C PRO A 38 9.71 -2.21 2.32
N LEU A 39 10.34 -1.30 1.60
CA LEU A 39 9.92 -0.91 0.26
C LEU A 39 9.81 -2.12 -0.69
N ASP A 40 10.75 -3.06 -0.60
CA ASP A 40 10.77 -4.26 -1.44
C ASP A 40 9.54 -5.15 -1.22
N GLU A 41 9.20 -5.40 0.05
CA GLU A 41 8.00 -6.15 0.43
C GLU A 41 6.71 -5.43 0.01
N ALA A 42 6.68 -4.11 0.13
CA ALA A 42 5.52 -3.33 -0.31
C ALA A 42 5.33 -3.41 -1.83
N ILE A 43 6.41 -3.39 -2.61
CA ILE A 43 6.36 -3.56 -4.06
C ILE A 43 5.86 -4.96 -4.41
N ALA A 44 6.33 -6.00 -3.72
CA ALA A 44 5.88 -7.38 -3.93
C ALA A 44 4.37 -7.54 -3.63
N LEU A 45 3.91 -7.02 -2.49
CA LEU A 45 2.50 -7.02 -2.10
C LEU A 45 1.63 -6.24 -3.09
N LEU A 46 2.10 -5.08 -3.55
CA LEU A 46 1.38 -4.30 -4.55
C LEU A 46 1.31 -5.02 -5.89
N LYS A 47 2.37 -5.70 -6.33
CA LYS A 47 2.35 -6.49 -7.57
C LYS A 47 1.34 -7.64 -7.49
N ASP A 48 1.32 -8.36 -6.36
CA ASP A 48 0.34 -9.43 -6.13
C ASP A 48 -1.09 -8.88 -6.09
N ALA A 49 -1.31 -7.82 -5.31
CA ALA A 49 -2.63 -7.21 -5.15
C ALA A 49 -3.13 -6.43 -6.38
N ALA A 50 -2.23 -5.87 -7.18
CA ALA A 50 -2.57 -5.19 -8.44
C ALA A 50 -2.78 -6.16 -9.59
N THR A 51 -2.51 -7.46 -9.40
CA THR A 51 -2.92 -8.48 -10.36
C THR A 51 -4.43 -8.66 -10.21
N PRO A 52 -5.25 -8.26 -11.20
CA PRO A 52 -6.69 -8.41 -11.10
C PRO A 52 -7.03 -9.90 -10.95
N PRO A 53 -8.00 -10.26 -10.09
CA PRO A 53 -8.37 -11.66 -9.83
C PRO A 53 -8.90 -12.39 -11.08
N ASP A 54 -9.18 -11.65 -12.16
CA ASP A 54 -9.58 -12.15 -13.49
C ASP A 54 -8.43 -12.83 -14.27
N LEU A 55 -7.17 -12.66 -13.83
CA LEU A 55 -5.97 -13.23 -14.46
C LEU A 55 -5.33 -14.39 -13.66
N LYS A 56 -6.04 -14.92 -12.65
CA LYS A 56 -5.54 -16.04 -11.83
C LYS A 56 -5.97 -17.41 -12.36
#